data_AF-A0A1P8NHL3-F1
#
_entry.id   AF-A0A1P8NHL3-F1
#
_cell.length_a   1.000
_cell.length_b   1.000
_cell.length_c   1.000
_cell.angle_alpha   90.00
_cell.angle_beta   90.00
_cell.angle_gamma   90.00
#
_symmetry.space_group_name_H-M   'P 1'
#
loop_
_entity.id
_entity.type
_entity.pdbx_description
1 polymer ?
#
loop_
_entity_poly.entity_id
_entity_poly.type
_entity_poly.pdbx_seq_one_letter_code
_entity_poly.pdbx_strand_id
1 'polypeptide(L)'
;MATSARERSAVITALVVVLVGMLLYAVAILVAPTERSDGTCAGIGFGCSPAPRDMLVLSAFFVVLPVMVCTAVTCPVAILVLLRHTRLPGVVVGLIGTIGGGLVAAAVTLGFLTLI
;
A
#
# COMPACT_ATOMS: atom_id res chain seq x y z
N MET A 1 -0.50 30.14 -1.22
CA MET A 1 0.54 29.38 -1.96
C MET A 1 -0.10 28.82 -3.21
N ALA A 2 0.13 29.44 -4.37
CA ALA A 2 -0.35 28.88 -5.64
C ALA A 2 0.56 27.68 -5.98
N THR A 3 0.09 26.47 -5.70
CA THR A 3 0.80 25.25 -6.10
C THR A 3 0.88 25.21 -7.63
N SER A 4 2.09 25.06 -8.17
CA SER A 4 2.28 24.98 -9.62
C SER A 4 1.47 23.81 -10.19
N ALA A 5 0.97 23.92 -11.43
CA ALA A 5 0.21 22.84 -12.08
C ALA A 5 0.95 21.49 -12.03
N ARG A 6 2.29 21.54 -12.05
CA ARG A 6 3.19 20.40 -11.89
C ARG A 6 3.08 19.75 -10.52
N GLU A 7 3.13 20.52 -9.45
CA GLU A 7 3.01 20.03 -8.08
C GLU A 7 1.63 19.43 -7.82
N ARG A 8 0.56 20.09 -8.30
CA ARG A 8 -0.81 19.54 -8.25
C ARG A 8 -0.89 18.19 -8.96
N SER A 9 -0.34 18.08 -10.17
CA SER A 9 -0.38 16.82 -10.93
C SER A 9 0.38 15.68 -10.24
N ALA A 10 1.50 15.96 -9.56
CA ALA A 10 2.25 14.96 -8.80
C ALA A 10 1.46 14.45 -7.58
N VAL A 11 0.80 15.35 -6.85
CA VAL A 11 -0.03 14.98 -5.69
C VAL A 11 -1.27 14.20 -6.14
N ILE A 12 -1.96 14.65 -7.19
CA ILE A 12 -3.15 13.97 -7.71
C ILE A 12 -2.81 12.56 -8.17
N THR A 13 -1.73 12.39 -8.93
CA THR A 13 -1.31 11.08 -9.42
C THR A 13 -0.92 10.15 -8.28
N ALA A 14 -0.19 10.67 -7.27
CA ALA A 14 0.12 9.90 -6.08
C ALA A 14 -1.15 9.43 -5.34
N LEU A 15 -2.10 10.35 -5.14
CA LEU A 15 -3.38 10.06 -4.50
C LEU A 15 -4.16 8.99 -5.28
N VAL A 16 -4.26 9.12 -6.60
CA VAL A 16 -4.98 8.18 -7.46
C VAL A 16 -4.35 6.79 -7.38
N VAL A 17 -3.03 6.67 -7.43
CA VAL A 17 -2.34 5.36 -7.34
C VAL A 17 -2.62 4.68 -6.01
N VAL A 18 -2.52 5.41 -4.90
CA VAL A 18 -2.82 4.87 -3.56
C VAL A 18 -4.29 4.47 -3.44
N LEU A 19 -5.20 5.31 -3.93
CA LEU A 19 -6.64 5.06 -3.86
C LEU A 19 -7.04 3.83 -4.69
N VAL A 20 -6.51 3.69 -5.90
CA VAL A 20 -6.73 2.53 -6.77
C VAL A 20 -6.19 1.26 -6.09
N GLY A 21 -5.00 1.31 -5.50
CA GLY A 21 -4.44 0.17 -4.75
C GLY A 21 -5.32 -0.25 -3.58
N MET A 22 -5.82 0.71 -2.79
CA MET A 22 -6.76 0.42 -1.69
C MET A 22 -8.09 -0.15 -2.18
N LEU A 23 -8.64 0.38 -3.28
CA LEU A 23 -9.86 -0.14 -3.90
C LEU A 23 -9.68 -1.58 -4.36
N LEU A 24 -8.59 -1.88 -5.06
CA LEU A 24 -8.28 -3.24 -5.50
C LEU A 24 -8.15 -4.20 -4.31
N TYR A 25 -7.51 -3.77 -3.23
CA TYR A 25 -7.37 -4.57 -2.01
C TYR A 25 -8.70 -4.80 -1.31
N ALA A 26 -9.56 -3.77 -1.21
CA ALA A 26 -10.89 -3.89 -0.64
C ALA A 26 -11.77 -4.85 -1.46
N VAL A 27 -11.72 -4.76 -2.79
CA VAL A 27 -12.39 -5.70 -3.70
C VAL A 27 -11.86 -7.12 -3.48
N ALA A 28 -10.54 -7.30 -3.31
CA ALA A 28 -9.97 -8.60 -3.03
C ALA A 28 -10.52 -9.22 -1.72
N ILE A 29 -10.71 -8.42 -0.66
CA ILE A 29 -11.34 -8.89 0.59
C ILE A 29 -12.81 -9.28 0.40
N LEU A 30 -13.54 -8.53 -0.44
CA LEU A 30 -14.97 -8.78 -0.69
C LEU A 30 -15.21 -10.01 -1.57
N VAL A 31 -14.29 -10.28 -2.51
CA VAL A 31 -14.35 -11.42 -3.42
C VAL A 31 -13.70 -12.67 -2.80
N ALA A 32 -12.83 -12.52 -1.80
CA ALA A 32 -12.17 -13.64 -1.15
C ALA A 32 -13.20 -14.59 -0.50
N PRO A 33 -13.08 -15.90 -0.75
CA PRO A 33 -14.00 -16.88 -0.18
C PRO A 33 -13.86 -16.93 1.35
N THR A 34 -15.01 -17.01 2.02
CA THR A 34 -15.12 -17.10 3.49
C THR A 34 -14.87 -18.51 4.03
N GLU A 35 -14.94 -19.52 3.16
CA GLU A 35 -14.76 -20.93 3.52
C GLU A 35 -13.75 -21.59 2.56
N ARG A 36 -13.05 -22.63 3.03
CA ARG A 36 -12.24 -23.49 2.15
C ARG A 36 -13.13 -24.55 1.53
N SER A 37 -12.97 -24.77 0.22
CA SER A 37 -13.63 -25.86 -0.52
C SER A 37 -13.18 -27.26 -0.11
N ASP A 38 -12.11 -27.34 0.67
CA ASP A 38 -11.32 -28.56 0.85
C ASP A 38 -11.79 -29.40 2.05
N GLY A 39 -12.90 -29.00 2.69
CA GLY A 39 -13.47 -29.66 3.87
C GLY A 39 -12.63 -29.50 5.15
N THR A 40 -11.53 -28.75 5.09
CA THR A 40 -10.74 -28.37 6.26
C THR A 40 -11.50 -27.36 7.09
N CYS A 41 -11.51 -27.56 8.41
CA CYS A 41 -12.09 -26.64 9.37
C CYS A 41 -11.59 -25.19 9.12
N ALA A 42 -12.53 -24.25 9.05
CA ALA A 42 -12.27 -22.82 8.92
C ALA A 42 -12.34 -22.15 10.30
N GLY A 43 -11.30 -21.41 10.67
CA GLY A 43 -11.27 -20.67 11.94
C GLY A 43 -9.87 -20.23 12.36
N ILE A 44 -9.80 -19.31 13.31
CA ILE A 44 -8.57 -18.80 13.93
C ILE A 44 -8.38 -19.53 15.27
N GLY A 45 -7.95 -20.80 15.24
CA GLY A 45 -7.83 -21.64 16.45
C GLY A 45 -7.27 -23.05 16.23
N PHE A 46 -6.67 -23.63 17.29
CA PHE A 46 -5.89 -24.88 17.35
C PHE A 46 -6.27 -25.95 16.30
N GLY A 47 -5.49 -26.03 15.22
CA GLY A 47 -5.58 -27.10 14.20
C GLY A 47 -6.27 -26.73 12.88
N CYS A 48 -6.93 -25.56 12.79
CA CYS A 48 -7.62 -25.11 11.60
C CYS A 48 -6.84 -23.99 10.89
N SER A 49 -6.72 -24.04 9.57
CA SER A 49 -6.04 -23.00 8.79
C SER A 49 -6.98 -21.81 8.55
N PRO A 50 -6.53 -20.55 8.71
CA PRO A 50 -7.38 -19.37 8.54
C PRO A 50 -7.94 -19.31 7.12
N ALA A 51 -9.22 -18.92 6.98
CA ALA A 51 -9.83 -18.78 5.67
C ALA A 51 -9.08 -17.72 4.84
N PRO A 52 -9.12 -17.78 3.50
CA PRO A 52 -8.43 -16.81 2.65
C PRO A 52 -8.78 -15.36 3.01
N ARG A 53 -10.06 -15.10 3.30
CA ARG A 53 -10.51 -13.78 3.78
C ARG A 53 -9.87 -13.36 5.10
N ASP A 54 -9.77 -14.27 6.07
CA ASP A 54 -9.15 -13.97 7.37
C ASP A 54 -7.66 -13.69 7.23
N MET A 55 -6.96 -14.40 6.33
CA MET A 55 -5.57 -14.09 5.99
C MET A 55 -5.42 -12.70 5.38
N LEU A 56 -6.32 -12.29 4.47
CA LEU A 56 -6.31 -10.94 3.92
C LEU A 56 -6.59 -9.87 4.99
N VAL A 57 -7.44 -10.15 5.98
CA VAL A 57 -7.70 -9.22 7.09
C VAL A 57 -6.48 -9.14 8.02
N LEU A 58 -5.84 -10.26 8.32
CA LEU A 58 -4.59 -10.32 9.09
C LEU A 58 -3.46 -9.57 8.38
N SER A 59 -3.26 -9.79 7.08
CA SER A 59 -2.26 -9.03 6.31
C SER A 59 -2.61 -7.56 6.22
N ALA A 60 -3.90 -7.20 6.24
CA ALA A 60 -4.32 -5.81 6.29
C ALA A 60 -3.78 -5.12 7.55
N PHE A 61 -3.88 -5.80 8.70
CA PHE A 61 -3.46 -5.27 9.98
C PHE A 61 -1.93 -5.23 10.13
N PHE A 62 -1.24 -6.32 9.78
CA PHE A 62 0.20 -6.46 10.01
C PHE A 62 1.09 -5.85 8.92
N VAL A 63 0.58 -5.72 7.69
CA VAL A 63 1.39 -5.29 6.54
C VAL A 63 0.78 -4.05 5.90
N VAL A 64 -0.48 -4.10 5.46
CA VAL A 64 -1.06 -3.01 4.66
C VAL A 64 -1.16 -1.71 5.45
N LEU A 65 -1.62 -1.78 6.70
CA LEU A 65 -1.77 -0.61 7.57
C LEU A 65 -0.42 0.08 7.89
N PRO A 66 0.63 -0.62 8.36
CA PRO A 66 1.93 0.02 8.57
C PRO A 66 2.57 0.49 7.25
N VAL A 67 2.40 -0.24 6.13
CA VAL A 67 2.87 0.23 4.82
C VAL A 67 2.16 1.52 4.40
N MET A 68 0.85 1.64 4.63
CA MET A 68 0.08 2.86 4.37
C MET A 68 0.59 4.06 5.19
N VAL A 69 0.90 3.84 6.47
CA VAL A 69 1.46 4.90 7.33
C VAL A 69 2.85 5.31 6.84
N CYS A 70 3.72 4.34 6.54
CA CYS A 70 5.07 4.62 6.05
C CYS A 70 5.06 5.28 4.66
N THR A 71 4.16 4.89 3.76
CA THR A 71 4.00 5.52 2.44
C THR A 71 3.48 6.95 2.55
N ALA A 72 2.55 7.23 3.46
CA ALA A 72 2.08 8.59 3.71
C ALA A 72 3.21 9.55 4.13
N VAL A 73 4.26 9.04 4.79
CA VAL A 73 5.43 9.83 5.23
C VAL A 73 6.52 9.88 4.15
N THR A 74 6.86 8.75 3.53
CA THR A 74 7.97 8.66 2.56
C THR A 74 7.63 9.26 1.20
N CYS A 75 6.38 9.14 0.77
CA CYS A 75 5.92 9.63 -0.53
C CYS A 75 6.02 11.16 -0.70
N PRO A 76 5.59 12.02 0.24
CA PRO A 76 5.76 13.46 0.10
C PRO A 76 7.23 13.86 0.09
N VAL A 77 8.09 13.19 0.88
CA VAL A 77 9.53 13.43 0.88
C VAL A 77 10.14 13.10 -0.49
N ALA A 78 9.82 11.93 -1.04
CA ALA A 78 10.30 11.51 -2.36
C ALA A 78 9.83 12.46 -3.48
N ILE A 79 8.55 12.87 -3.44
CA ILE A 79 7.98 13.83 -4.41
C ILE A 79 8.67 15.19 -4.28
N LEU A 80 8.88 15.71 -3.07
CA LEU A 80 9.57 16.99 -2.84
C LEU A 80 11.01 16.96 -3.35
N VAL A 81 11.74 15.87 -3.09
CA VAL A 81 13.12 15.69 -3.56
C VAL A 81 13.15 15.63 -5.09
N LEU A 82 12.27 14.85 -5.73
CA LEU A 82 12.22 14.75 -7.19
C LEU A 82 11.80 16.07 -7.85
N LEU A 83 10.83 16.79 -7.29
CA LEU A 83 10.40 18.08 -7.82
C LEU A 83 11.51 19.14 -7.76
N ARG A 84 12.35 19.09 -6.72
CA ARG A 84 13.52 19.98 -6.57
C ARG A 84 14.66 19.62 -7.52
N HIS A 85 14.90 18.33 -7.74
CA HIS A 85 16.10 17.88 -8.45
C HIS A 85 15.89 17.59 -9.95
N THR A 86 14.64 17.52 -10.41
CA THR A 86 14.31 17.15 -11.80
C THR A 86 13.35 18.14 -12.45
N ARG A 87 13.31 18.16 -13.79
CA ARG A 87 12.32 18.89 -14.60
C ARG A 87 11.23 17.98 -15.20
N LEU A 88 11.11 16.75 -14.70
CA LEU A 88 10.14 15.76 -15.17
C LEU A 88 8.68 16.24 -15.01
N PRO A 89 7.73 15.83 -15.86
CA PRO A 89 6.33 16.14 -15.68
C PRO A 89 5.83 15.60 -14.33
N GLY A 90 4.92 16.34 -13.67
CA GLY A 90 4.50 16.01 -12.31
C GLY A 90 3.88 14.62 -12.18
N VAL A 91 3.23 14.11 -13.23
CA VAL A 91 2.71 12.74 -13.29
C VAL A 91 3.82 11.69 -13.10
N VAL A 92 4.94 11.85 -13.79
CA VAL A 92 6.08 10.92 -13.68
C VAL A 92 6.70 11.00 -12.29
N VAL A 93 6.77 12.20 -11.71
CA VAL A 93 7.26 12.40 -10.34
C VAL A 93 6.34 11.72 -9.31
N GLY A 94 5.02 11.87 -9.46
CA GLY A 94 4.06 11.21 -8.58
C GLY A 94 4.13 9.69 -8.68
N LEU A 95 4.30 9.15 -9.89
CA LEU A 95 4.45 7.71 -10.12
C LEU A 95 5.73 7.14 -9.50
N ILE A 96 6.88 7.78 -9.76
CA ILE A 96 8.17 7.34 -9.21
C ILE A 96 8.17 7.51 -7.68
N GLY A 97 7.63 8.61 -7.17
CA GLY A 97 7.54 8.88 -5.74
C GLY A 97 6.66 7.87 -5.00
N THR A 98 5.52 7.49 -5.57
CA THR A 98 4.63 6.48 -4.98
C THR A 98 5.20 5.07 -5.06
N ILE A 99 5.73 4.67 -6.22
CA ILE A 99 6.31 3.33 -6.38
C ILE A 99 7.57 3.19 -5.51
N GLY A 100 8.47 4.17 -5.55
CA GLY A 100 9.69 4.19 -4.75
C GLY A 100 9.40 4.27 -3.24
N GLY A 101 8.54 5.18 -2.81
CA GLY A 101 8.11 5.28 -1.41
C GLY A 101 7.38 4.03 -0.94
N GLY A 102 6.54 3.45 -1.79
CA GLY A 102 5.85 2.16 -1.58
C GLY A 102 6.81 1.01 -1.34
N LEU A 103 7.82 0.86 -2.19
CA LEU A 103 8.83 -0.19 -2.06
C LEU A 103 9.66 -0.04 -0.78
N VAL A 104 10.07 1.18 -0.45
CA VAL A 104 10.82 1.44 0.79
C VAL A 104 9.96 1.15 2.01
N ALA A 105 8.71 1.61 2.03
CA ALA A 105 7.77 1.33 3.11
C ALA A 105 7.55 -0.19 3.27
N ALA A 106 7.31 -0.92 2.18
CA ALA A 106 7.16 -2.37 2.19
C ALA A 106 8.41 -3.07 2.74
N ALA A 107 9.59 -2.69 2.26
CA ALA A 107 10.86 -3.26 2.74
C ALA A 107 11.09 -3.01 4.24
N VAL A 108 10.79 -1.80 4.73
CA VAL A 108 10.91 -1.45 6.16
C VAL A 108 9.93 -2.28 6.99
N THR A 109 8.67 -2.40 6.57
CA THR A 109 7.67 -3.18 7.30
C THR A 109 7.98 -4.68 7.32
N LEU A 110 8.44 -5.24 6.19
CA LEU A 110 8.82 -6.65 6.11
C LEU A 110 10.07 -6.93 6.94
N GLY A 111 11.08 -6.06 6.86
CA GLY A 111 12.27 -6.16 7.69
C GLY A 111 11.97 -6.11 9.19
N PHE A 112 11.08 -5.21 9.60
CA PHE A 112 10.63 -5.15 10.99
C PHE A 112 9.89 -6.42 11.41
N LEU A 113 9.00 -6.95 10.56
CA LEU A 113 8.26 -8.18 10.85
C LEU A 113 9.18 -9.41 10.99
N THR A 114 10.30 -9.45 10.24
CA THR A 114 11.28 -10.55 10.33
C THR A 114 12.23 -10.46 11.52
N LEU A 115 12.26 -9.33 12.23
CA LEU A 115 13.12 -9.10 13.40
C LEU A 115 12.44 -9.46 14.73
N ILE A 116 11.13 -9.71 14.71
CA ILE A 116 10.29 -10.06 15.88
C ILE A 116 10.12 -11.58 15.91
#